data_AF-A0A520LJX0-F1
#
_entry.id   AF-A0A520LJX0-F1
#
_cell.length_a   1.000
_cell.length_b   1.000
_cell.length_c   1.000
_cell.angle_alpha   90.00
_cell.angle_beta   90.00
_cell.angle_gamma   90.00
#
_symmetry.space_group_name_H-M   'P 1'
#
loop_
_entity.id
_entity.type
_entity.pdbx_description
1 polymer ?
#
loop_
_entity_poly.entity_id
_entity_poly.type
_entity_poly.pdbx_seq_one_letter_code
_entity_poly.pdbx_strand_id
1 'polypeptide(L)'
;MQKLANDDVLNIREFFDSLYENHMGDRIGRVGYKFLVDMLDGIHQTRSVNLTTIARGLNEKIRLHATHKRLSRNLDDEDILNVLSNALLHKGAAAVQADTKLIITMHDLNKKYASKIEYLSELGKEEQSGFRVCEVLAVNHESESYFPLYESIWSDQIPGFVDDATEVIKVIDKVFEATNNKGMLVLDDLTLSSNVITEVILQSRFNFISMANHFAPEVEFEEEIYSASSLADKLETSFGKMMFKYVPGDPIDSIGKDVDLFVHAGAFSVKLVKTDEILSLITLKTRNRFVGEVSVPILTTAKNLKSRKKLMGLVDSYLSKNDVLLQHRYYRERFDLSGFRVLKFSRLNLLITLVQAVMFYEISTGSFIMKKTPLFSKEPHEGNMNRTYYKPDKNG
;
A
#
# COMPACT_ATOMS: atom_id res chain seq x y z
N MET A 1 -29.46 -15.99 3.52
CA MET A 1 -29.53 -15.66 4.96
C MET A 1 -29.05 -16.89 5.73
N GLN A 2 -27.74 -17.01 5.93
CA GLN A 2 -27.12 -18.11 6.65
C GLN A 2 -26.29 -17.45 7.75
N LYS A 3 -26.62 -17.77 9.01
CA LYS A 3 -25.92 -17.29 10.20
C LYS A 3 -24.44 -17.65 10.08
N LEU A 4 -23.60 -16.67 9.78
CA LEU A 4 -22.19 -16.72 10.14
C LEU A 4 -22.12 -16.68 11.66
N ALA A 5 -21.36 -17.61 12.23
CA ALA A 5 -21.11 -17.72 13.64
C ALA A 5 -20.60 -16.38 14.19
N ASN A 6 -21.02 -16.03 15.41
CA ASN A 6 -20.33 -15.04 16.23
C ASN A 6 -18.92 -15.58 16.49
N ASP A 7 -17.97 -15.28 15.61
CA ASP A 7 -16.59 -15.14 16.05
C ASP A 7 -16.57 -13.88 16.92
N ASP A 8 -16.22 -14.03 18.20
CA ASP A 8 -16.07 -12.91 19.11
C ASP A 8 -15.14 -11.89 18.47
N VAL A 9 -15.67 -10.71 18.15
CA VAL A 9 -14.87 -9.59 17.66
C VAL A 9 -13.93 -9.24 18.80
N LEU A 10 -12.69 -9.73 18.71
CA LEU A 10 -11.61 -9.41 19.63
C LEU A 10 -11.62 -7.90 19.82
N ASN A 11 -11.66 -7.43 21.06
CA ASN A 11 -11.41 -6.01 21.30
C ASN A 11 -9.91 -5.71 21.11
N ILE A 12 -9.54 -4.44 20.94
CA ILE A 12 -8.15 -4.06 20.65
C ILE A 12 -7.16 -4.55 21.71
N ARG A 13 -7.61 -4.71 22.95
CA ARG A 13 -6.78 -5.22 24.04
C ARG A 13 -6.52 -6.71 23.89
N GLU A 14 -7.53 -7.51 23.56
CA GLU A 14 -7.35 -8.95 23.31
C GLU A 14 -6.48 -9.20 22.07
N PHE A 15 -6.63 -8.37 21.02
CA PHE A 15 -5.71 -8.37 19.89
C PHE A 15 -4.25 -8.10 20.35
N PHE A 16 -4.05 -7.08 21.18
CA PHE A 16 -2.73 -6.74 21.68
C PHE A 16 -2.16 -7.82 22.60
N ASP A 17 -2.98 -8.42 23.46
CA ASP A 17 -2.56 -9.52 24.35
C ASP A 17 -2.12 -10.73 23.53
N SER A 18 -2.86 -11.08 22.47
CA SER A 18 -2.45 -12.12 21.51
C SER A 18 -1.13 -11.76 20.81
N LEU A 19 -0.94 -10.51 20.38
CA LEU A 19 0.31 -10.06 19.76
C LEU A 19 1.48 -10.13 20.76
N TYR A 20 1.26 -9.71 22.00
CA TYR A 20 2.24 -9.69 23.07
C TYR A 20 2.71 -11.11 23.41
N GLU A 21 1.79 -12.03 23.67
CA GLU A 21 2.08 -13.41 24.04
C GLU A 21 2.83 -14.18 22.94
N ASN A 22 2.40 -14.03 21.68
CA ASN A 22 2.93 -14.83 20.58
C ASN A 22 4.20 -14.25 19.94
N HIS A 23 4.39 -12.93 20.01
CA HIS A 23 5.43 -12.26 19.21
C HIS A 23 6.31 -11.29 20.00
N MET A 24 5.96 -10.88 21.22
CA MET A 24 6.80 -9.96 22.02
C MET A 24 7.47 -10.66 23.21
N GLY A 25 6.71 -11.44 23.97
CA GLY A 25 7.17 -12.13 25.19
C GLY A 25 7.72 -11.16 26.25
N ASP A 26 8.66 -11.64 27.07
CA ASP A 26 9.26 -10.90 28.20
C ASP A 26 10.15 -9.70 27.79
N ARG A 27 10.31 -9.44 26.48
CA ARG A 27 11.12 -8.33 25.95
C ARG A 27 10.55 -6.96 26.32
N ILE A 28 9.25 -6.89 26.60
CA ILE A 28 8.59 -5.67 27.04
C ILE A 28 8.12 -5.87 28.49
N GLY A 29 8.73 -5.10 29.40
CA GLY A 29 8.33 -5.08 30.81
C GLY A 29 6.96 -4.44 31.04
N ARG A 30 6.47 -4.52 32.28
CA ARG A 30 5.12 -4.04 32.66
C ARG A 30 4.82 -2.59 32.26
N VAL A 31 5.84 -1.72 32.32
CA VAL A 31 5.70 -0.31 31.94
C VAL A 31 5.46 -0.16 30.45
N GLY A 32 6.23 -0.86 29.61
CA GLY A 32 6.06 -0.85 28.16
C GLY A 32 4.74 -1.50 27.73
N TYR A 33 4.35 -2.61 28.37
CA TYR A 33 3.04 -3.24 28.13
C TYR A 33 1.91 -2.25 28.41
N LYS A 34 1.91 -1.61 29.59
CA LYS A 34 0.88 -0.61 29.93
C LYS A 34 0.89 0.55 28.94
N PHE A 35 2.06 1.03 28.55
CA PHE A 35 2.20 2.11 27.57
C PHE A 35 1.57 1.73 26.22
N LEU A 36 1.87 0.53 25.70
CA LEU A 36 1.31 0.06 24.43
C LEU A 36 -0.20 -0.10 24.50
N VAL A 37 -0.75 -0.73 25.53
CA VAL A 37 -2.20 -0.84 25.73
C VAL A 37 -2.87 0.53 25.74
N ASP A 38 -2.35 1.47 26.55
CA ASP A 38 -2.91 2.81 26.66
C ASP A 38 -2.82 3.58 25.32
N MET A 39 -1.71 3.46 24.59
CA MET A 39 -1.55 4.14 23.30
C MET A 39 -2.46 3.57 22.22
N LEU A 40 -2.55 2.24 22.11
CA LEU A 40 -3.41 1.57 21.14
C LEU A 40 -4.88 1.90 21.38
N ASP A 41 -5.34 1.77 22.64
CA ASP A 41 -6.71 2.09 23.02
C ASP A 41 -7.03 3.58 22.79
N GLY A 42 -6.13 4.47 23.21
CA GLY A 42 -6.31 5.91 23.02
C GLY A 42 -6.30 6.35 21.55
N ILE A 43 -5.44 5.80 20.70
CA ILE A 43 -5.45 6.07 19.25
C ILE A 43 -6.71 5.51 18.60
N HIS A 44 -7.11 4.28 18.94
CA HIS A 44 -8.33 3.65 18.41
C HIS A 44 -9.58 4.46 18.73
N GLN A 45 -9.71 4.94 19.97
CA GLN A 45 -10.86 5.74 20.41
C GLN A 45 -10.85 7.14 19.81
N THR A 46 -9.70 7.81 19.78
CA THR A 46 -9.63 9.24 19.44
C THR A 46 -9.34 9.52 17.98
N ARG A 47 -8.86 8.53 17.22
CA ARG A 47 -8.38 8.66 15.84
C ARG A 47 -7.36 9.80 15.70
N SER A 48 -6.44 9.90 16.65
CA SER A 48 -5.46 10.97 16.69
C SER A 48 -4.12 10.47 17.20
N VAL A 49 -3.04 10.97 16.60
CA VAL A 49 -1.67 10.81 17.13
C VAL A 49 -1.27 11.92 18.11
N ASN A 50 -2.19 12.84 18.43
CA ASN A 50 -1.94 13.91 19.39
C ASN A 50 -2.02 13.40 20.83
N LEU A 51 -0.89 13.38 21.54
CA LEU A 51 -0.80 12.86 22.92
C LEU A 51 -1.76 13.53 23.91
N THR A 52 -2.15 14.80 23.69
CA THR A 52 -3.14 15.46 24.56
C THR A 52 -4.56 14.96 24.28
N THR A 53 -4.90 14.74 23.01
CA THR A 53 -6.18 14.13 22.62
C THR A 53 -6.27 12.69 23.14
N ILE A 54 -5.23 11.89 22.93
CA ILE A 54 -5.11 10.52 23.44
C ILE A 54 -5.28 10.50 24.97
N ALA A 55 -4.54 11.34 25.70
CA ALA A 55 -4.61 11.40 27.16
C ALA A 55 -6.00 11.79 27.69
N ARG A 56 -6.75 12.63 26.96
CA ARG A 56 -8.15 12.95 27.29
C ARG A 56 -9.08 11.78 27.01
N GLY A 57 -8.89 11.09 25.88
CA GLY A 57 -9.67 9.89 25.52
C GLY A 57 -9.56 8.78 26.56
N LEU A 58 -8.33 8.52 27.03
CA LEU A 58 -8.08 7.52 28.08
C LEU A 58 -8.76 7.84 29.42
N ASN A 59 -9.04 9.12 29.70
CA ASN A 59 -9.78 9.59 30.88
C ASN A 59 -9.34 8.93 32.21
N GLU A 60 -8.02 8.81 32.43
CA GLU A 60 -7.49 8.17 33.63
C GLU A 60 -7.79 8.97 34.91
N LYS A 61 -7.85 8.29 36.06
CA LYS A 61 -8.07 8.89 37.38
C LYS A 61 -6.83 9.60 37.94
N ILE A 62 -6.10 10.31 37.09
CA ILE A 62 -4.93 11.14 37.43
C ILE A 62 -5.00 12.45 36.65
N ARG A 63 -4.13 13.42 36.98
CA ARG A 63 -4.07 14.68 36.24
C ARG A 63 -3.73 14.41 34.77
N LEU A 64 -4.42 15.06 33.84
CA LEU A 64 -4.17 14.94 32.39
C LEU A 64 -2.69 15.14 32.03
N HIS A 65 -2.02 16.11 32.66
CA HIS A 65 -0.60 16.35 32.45
C HIS A 65 0.27 15.15 32.85
N ALA A 66 -0.11 14.39 33.89
CA ALA A 66 0.62 13.19 34.31
C ALA A 66 0.51 12.05 33.29
N THR A 67 -0.69 11.80 32.75
CA THR A 67 -0.89 10.85 31.64
C THR A 67 -0.07 11.26 30.42
N HIS A 68 -0.22 12.50 29.95
CA HIS A 68 0.55 13.01 28.81
C HIS A 68 2.05 12.84 29.00
N LYS A 69 2.57 13.18 30.19
CA LYS A 69 4.00 13.05 30.51
C LYS A 69 4.45 11.59 30.51
N ARG A 70 3.64 10.64 30.99
CA ARG A 70 3.93 9.21 30.94
C ARG A 70 3.98 8.70 29.50
N LEU A 71 2.96 8.99 28.69
CA LEU A 71 2.91 8.56 27.29
C LEU A 71 4.09 9.14 26.50
N SER A 72 4.36 10.44 26.63
CA SER A 72 5.45 11.11 25.93
C SER A 72 6.84 10.57 26.30
N ARG A 73 7.05 10.12 27.53
CA ARG A 73 8.32 9.54 27.99
C ARG A 73 8.58 8.16 27.40
N ASN A 74 7.58 7.28 27.40
CA ASN A 74 7.73 5.91 26.87
C ASN A 74 7.68 5.84 25.35
N LEU A 75 7.19 6.90 24.69
CA LEU A 75 7.20 7.00 23.24
C LEU A 75 8.63 7.13 22.64
N ASP A 76 9.62 7.41 23.48
CA ASP A 76 11.03 7.59 23.09
C ASP A 76 11.86 6.31 23.28
N ASP A 77 11.19 5.16 23.31
CA ASP A 77 11.80 3.86 23.60
C ASP A 77 11.98 3.07 22.29
N GLU A 78 13.23 2.98 21.84
CA GLU A 78 13.60 2.29 20.60
C GLU A 78 13.41 0.77 20.69
N ASP A 79 13.55 0.18 21.89
CA ASP A 79 13.32 -1.25 22.08
C ASP A 79 11.83 -1.58 21.91
N ILE A 80 10.94 -0.75 22.46
CA ILE A 80 9.48 -0.87 22.24
C ILE A 80 9.15 -0.75 20.75
N LEU A 81 9.74 0.23 20.05
CA LEU A 81 9.57 0.38 18.60
C LEU A 81 9.97 -0.88 17.83
N ASN A 82 11.19 -1.36 18.05
CA ASN A 82 11.71 -2.53 17.35
C ASN A 82 10.88 -3.78 17.63
N VAL A 83 10.51 -4.01 18.90
CA VAL A 83 9.69 -5.18 19.28
C VAL A 83 8.29 -5.10 18.69
N LEU A 84 7.61 -3.95 18.76
CA LEU A 84 6.27 -3.79 18.19
C LEU A 84 6.26 -3.93 16.67
N SER A 85 7.16 -3.24 15.98
CA SER A 85 7.29 -3.29 14.52
C SER A 85 7.54 -4.71 14.02
N ASN A 86 8.49 -5.43 14.64
CA ASN A 86 8.80 -6.81 14.27
C ASN A 86 7.65 -7.77 14.61
N ALA A 87 6.98 -7.59 15.74
CA ALA A 87 5.85 -8.43 16.13
C ALA A 87 4.68 -8.30 15.14
N LEU A 88 4.34 -7.07 14.73
CA LEU A 88 3.30 -6.81 13.73
C LEU A 88 3.68 -7.42 12.37
N LEU A 89 4.91 -7.21 11.93
CA LEU A 89 5.43 -7.77 10.68
C LEU A 89 5.33 -9.30 10.66
N HIS A 90 5.80 -9.99 11.72
CA HIS A 90 5.72 -11.44 11.79
C HIS A 90 4.29 -11.96 11.87
N LYS A 91 3.40 -11.27 12.60
CA LYS A 91 1.98 -11.63 12.66
C LYS A 91 1.33 -11.54 11.28
N GLY A 92 1.59 -10.46 10.53
CA GLY A 92 1.08 -10.30 9.17
C GLY A 92 1.72 -11.26 8.18
N ALA A 93 3.03 -11.49 8.28
CA ALA A 93 3.79 -12.35 7.39
C ALA A 93 3.32 -13.81 7.43
N ALA A 94 2.77 -14.27 8.56
CA ALA A 94 2.19 -15.61 8.69
C ALA A 94 1.00 -15.85 7.73
N ALA A 95 0.29 -14.80 7.31
CA ALA A 95 -0.82 -14.87 6.37
C ALA A 95 -0.38 -14.70 4.90
N VAL A 96 0.90 -14.38 4.64
CA VAL A 96 1.42 -14.16 3.29
C VAL A 96 1.70 -15.50 2.60
N GLN A 97 1.04 -15.70 1.47
CA GLN A 97 1.24 -16.83 0.57
C GLN A 97 2.00 -16.39 -0.69
N ALA A 98 2.40 -17.35 -1.53
CA ALA A 98 3.18 -17.07 -2.73
C ALA A 98 2.48 -16.12 -3.73
N ASP A 99 1.15 -16.17 -3.80
CA ASP A 99 0.31 -15.35 -4.67
C ASP A 99 -0.27 -14.11 -3.98
N THR A 100 0.03 -13.91 -2.68
CA THR A 100 -0.33 -12.69 -1.96
C THR A 100 0.36 -11.49 -2.59
N LYS A 101 -0.39 -10.44 -2.88
CA LYS A 101 0.20 -9.21 -3.41
C LYS A 101 0.73 -8.37 -2.27
N LEU A 102 1.93 -7.84 -2.46
CA LEU A 102 2.57 -6.90 -1.55
C LEU A 102 2.64 -5.56 -2.26
N ILE A 103 1.63 -4.71 -2.06
CA ILE A 103 1.57 -3.39 -2.68
C ILE A 103 2.55 -2.48 -1.95
N ILE A 104 3.50 -1.92 -2.69
CA ILE A 104 4.47 -0.93 -2.19
C ILE A 104 3.99 0.45 -2.62
N THR A 105 3.73 1.32 -1.66
CA THR A 105 3.23 2.68 -1.91
C THR A 105 3.94 3.67 -0.99
N MET A 106 4.06 4.91 -1.46
CA MET A 106 4.68 6.00 -0.70
C MET A 106 3.74 7.18 -0.52
N HIS A 107 3.92 7.94 0.55
CA HIS A 107 3.27 9.23 0.73
C HIS A 107 4.11 10.16 1.60
N ASP A 108 3.85 11.45 1.48
CA ASP A 108 4.53 12.46 2.29
C ASP A 108 3.76 12.77 3.57
N LEU A 109 4.48 12.81 4.68
CA LEU A 109 4.02 13.32 5.95
C LEU A 109 4.47 14.78 6.10
N ASN A 110 3.65 15.68 5.56
CA ASN A 110 3.95 17.11 5.51
C ASN A 110 3.79 17.82 6.86
N LYS A 111 4.72 18.72 7.15
CA LYS A 111 4.80 19.55 8.35
C LYS A 111 5.18 20.99 8.02
N LYS A 112 4.32 21.66 7.24
CA LYS A 112 4.45 23.04 6.71
C LYS A 112 5.04 24.08 7.67
N TYR A 113 4.79 23.97 8.99
CA TYR A 113 5.23 24.95 10.00
C TYR A 113 6.22 24.39 11.04
N ALA A 114 6.68 23.15 10.90
CA ALA A 114 7.64 22.61 11.83
C ALA A 114 9.07 23.01 11.44
N SER A 115 9.91 23.28 12.44
CA SER A 115 11.32 23.64 12.24
C SER A 115 12.27 22.97 13.23
N LYS A 116 11.74 22.21 14.20
CA LYS A 116 12.52 21.65 15.31
C LYS A 116 12.42 20.13 15.43
N ILE A 117 11.78 19.48 14.46
CA ILE A 117 11.69 18.02 14.45
C ILE A 117 13.02 17.49 13.94
N GLU A 118 13.59 16.55 14.67
CA GLU A 118 14.81 15.85 14.30
C GLU A 118 14.67 15.23 12.90
N TYR A 119 15.71 15.44 12.08
CA TYR A 119 15.78 15.01 10.68
C TYR A 119 14.62 15.52 9.82
N LEU A 120 14.00 16.66 10.11
CA LEU A 120 13.02 17.22 9.18
C LEU A 120 13.70 17.64 7.88
N SER A 121 13.15 17.23 6.73
CA SER A 121 13.70 17.61 5.42
C SER A 121 13.70 19.13 5.22
N GLU A 122 14.82 19.67 4.73
CA GLU A 122 14.96 21.07 4.33
C GLU A 122 14.60 21.31 2.85
N LEU A 123 14.44 20.23 2.06
CA LEU A 123 14.18 20.30 0.63
C LEU A 123 12.71 20.67 0.35
N GLY A 124 12.43 21.97 0.29
CA GLY A 124 11.29 22.53 -0.44
C GLY A 124 10.69 23.76 0.22
N LYS A 125 10.89 24.93 -0.42
CA LYS A 125 10.28 26.24 -0.10
C LYS A 125 8.94 26.10 0.63
N GLU A 126 8.89 26.44 1.93
CA GLU A 126 7.72 26.66 2.81
C GLU A 126 6.49 25.70 2.74
N GLU A 127 6.44 24.72 1.83
CA GLU A 127 5.25 23.93 1.49
C GLU A 127 5.50 22.41 1.48
N GLN A 128 6.76 21.96 1.56
CA GLN A 128 7.13 20.54 1.44
C GLN A 128 8.11 20.05 2.52
N SER A 129 8.22 20.73 3.67
CA SER A 129 8.98 20.17 4.81
C SER A 129 8.24 18.96 5.38
N GLY A 130 8.89 17.80 5.45
CA GLY A 130 8.22 16.57 5.86
C GLY A 130 9.12 15.34 5.88
N PHE A 131 8.46 14.20 5.96
CA PHE A 131 9.05 12.87 5.90
C PHE A 131 8.38 12.06 4.80
N ARG A 132 9.09 11.09 4.23
CA ARG A 132 8.53 10.08 3.33
C ARG A 132 8.14 8.87 4.15
N VAL A 133 6.96 8.34 3.88
CA VAL A 133 6.47 7.10 4.47
C VAL A 133 6.27 6.08 3.37
N CYS A 134 6.91 4.92 3.48
CA CYS A 134 6.68 3.77 2.63
C CYS A 134 5.88 2.73 3.39
N GLU A 135 4.82 2.25 2.77
CA GLU A 135 3.91 1.25 3.32
C GLU A 135 3.88 0.02 2.42
N VAL A 136 3.84 -1.15 3.05
CA VAL A 136 3.64 -2.44 2.39
C VAL A 136 2.28 -2.98 2.80
N LEU A 137 1.36 -3.10 1.84
CA LEU A 137 0.04 -3.66 2.06
C LEU A 137 -0.01 -5.08 1.51
N ALA A 138 -0.38 -6.05 2.34
CA ALA A 138 -0.63 -7.41 1.89
C ALA A 138 -2.10 -7.52 1.46
N VAL A 139 -2.35 -8.00 0.23
CA VAL A 139 -3.69 -8.24 -0.30
C VAL A 139 -3.85 -9.71 -0.58
N ASN A 140 -4.77 -10.35 0.14
CA ASN A 140 -5.11 -11.73 -0.09
C ASN A 140 -6.25 -11.79 -1.12
N HIS A 141 -6.00 -12.48 -2.23
CA HIS A 141 -6.97 -12.60 -3.31
C HIS A 141 -8.19 -13.45 -2.92
N GLU A 142 -8.05 -14.39 -1.98
CA GLU A 142 -9.14 -15.30 -1.61
C GLU A 142 -10.16 -14.64 -0.68
N SER A 143 -9.71 -13.78 0.24
CA SER A 143 -10.56 -13.14 1.25
C SER A 143 -11.08 -11.76 0.86
N GLU A 144 -10.72 -11.25 -0.32
CA GLU A 144 -10.98 -9.86 -0.76
C GLU A 144 -10.57 -8.80 0.30
N SER A 145 -9.65 -9.15 1.19
CA SER A 145 -9.18 -8.30 2.27
C SER A 145 -7.71 -7.95 2.10
N TYR A 146 -7.32 -6.81 2.66
CA TYR A 146 -5.93 -6.40 2.75
C TYR A 146 -5.54 -6.20 4.21
N PHE A 147 -4.26 -6.01 4.52
CA PHE A 147 -3.80 -5.53 5.82
C PHE A 147 -2.44 -4.83 5.67
N PRO A 148 -2.14 -3.81 6.51
CA PRO A 148 -0.85 -3.12 6.47
C PRO A 148 0.23 -3.99 7.12
N LEU A 149 1.13 -4.52 6.30
CA LEU A 149 2.15 -5.48 6.71
C LEU A 149 3.35 -4.81 7.37
N TYR A 150 3.81 -3.69 6.80
CA TYR A 150 4.97 -2.96 7.30
C TYR A 150 4.91 -1.50 6.87
N GLU A 151 5.52 -0.63 7.66
CA GLU A 151 5.77 0.74 7.28
C GLU A 151 7.17 1.17 7.72
N SER A 152 7.73 2.13 6.99
CA SER A 152 8.97 2.80 7.34
C SER A 152 8.87 4.26 6.97
N ILE A 153 9.52 5.10 7.76
CA ILE A 153 9.54 6.54 7.58
C ILE A 153 10.98 7.02 7.53
N TRP A 154 11.27 8.01 6.69
CA TRP A 154 12.58 8.64 6.59
C TRP A 154 12.49 10.06 6.06
N SER A 155 13.62 10.75 6.06
CA SER A 155 13.87 11.99 5.33
C SER A 155 15.26 11.92 4.72
N ASP A 156 15.61 12.90 3.90
CA ASP A 156 16.96 13.09 3.39
C ASP A 156 17.99 13.52 4.45
N GLN A 157 17.53 13.81 5.67
CA GLN A 157 18.38 14.29 6.78
C GLN A 157 18.71 13.19 7.80
N ILE A 158 18.17 11.98 7.66
CA ILE A 158 18.50 10.88 8.59
C ILE A 158 19.95 10.42 8.37
N PRO A 159 20.68 10.00 9.43
CA PRO A 159 22.04 9.49 9.29
C PRO A 159 22.10 8.27 8.36
N GLY A 160 22.99 8.31 7.38
CA GLY A 160 23.19 7.21 6.44
C GLY A 160 22.14 7.12 5.32
N PHE A 161 21.29 8.13 5.15
CA PHE A 161 20.43 8.25 3.98
C PHE A 161 21.27 8.33 2.70
N VAL A 162 20.84 7.60 1.66
CA VAL A 162 21.46 7.63 0.33
C VAL A 162 20.46 8.19 -0.67
N ASP A 163 19.36 7.47 -0.87
CA ASP A 163 18.24 7.86 -1.71
C ASP A 163 16.98 7.05 -1.33
N ASP A 164 15.83 7.42 -1.92
CA ASP A 164 14.57 6.73 -1.66
C ASP A 164 14.56 5.27 -2.16
N ALA A 165 15.29 4.99 -3.23
CA ALA A 165 15.35 3.64 -3.79
C ALA A 165 15.99 2.68 -2.79
N THR A 166 17.07 3.11 -2.15
CA THR A 166 17.79 2.37 -1.11
C THR A 166 16.88 2.11 0.10
N GLU A 167 16.12 3.11 0.56
CA GLU A 167 15.19 2.93 1.69
C GLU A 167 14.02 2.00 1.34
N VAL A 168 13.47 2.09 0.13
CA VAL A 168 12.42 1.17 -0.33
C VAL A 168 12.94 -0.26 -0.46
N ILE A 169 14.17 -0.46 -0.95
CA ILE A 169 14.79 -1.79 -1.02
C ILE A 169 14.98 -2.38 0.38
N LYS A 170 15.43 -1.59 1.37
CA LYS A 170 15.53 -2.04 2.78
C LYS A 170 14.17 -2.49 3.33
N VAL A 171 13.11 -1.74 3.02
CA VAL A 171 11.73 -2.10 3.39
C VAL A 171 11.32 -3.44 2.78
N ILE A 172 11.56 -3.62 1.47
CA ILE A 172 11.22 -4.86 0.76
C ILE A 172 12.02 -6.03 1.33
N ASP A 173 13.33 -5.88 1.55
CA ASP A 173 14.18 -6.93 2.09
C ASP A 173 13.70 -7.38 3.47
N LYS A 174 13.35 -6.45 4.36
CA LYS A 174 12.81 -6.77 5.68
C LYS A 174 11.48 -7.53 5.60
N VAL A 175 10.59 -7.14 4.68
CA VAL A 175 9.33 -7.87 4.44
C VAL A 175 9.58 -9.25 3.86
N PHE A 176 10.51 -9.38 2.91
CA PHE A 176 10.84 -10.65 2.27
C PHE A 176 11.52 -11.61 3.24
N GLU A 177 12.37 -11.12 4.14
CA GLU A 177 12.92 -11.91 5.24
C GLU A 177 11.79 -12.48 6.12
N ALA A 178 10.86 -11.63 6.58
CA ALA A 178 9.77 -12.07 7.46
C ALA A 178 8.77 -13.03 6.78
N THR A 179 8.56 -12.88 5.47
CA THR A 179 7.63 -13.71 4.68
C THR A 179 8.28 -14.95 4.07
N ASN A 180 9.60 -15.16 4.29
CA ASN A 180 10.39 -16.19 3.63
C ASN A 180 10.31 -16.11 2.08
N ASN A 181 10.47 -14.90 1.54
CA ASN A 181 10.38 -14.56 0.12
C ASN A 181 9.04 -14.92 -0.54
N LYS A 182 7.96 -15.00 0.23
CA LYS A 182 6.61 -15.21 -0.29
C LYS A 182 5.96 -13.89 -0.65
N GLY A 183 5.07 -13.96 -1.64
CA GLY A 183 4.32 -12.83 -2.15
C GLY A 183 4.94 -12.24 -3.41
N MET A 184 4.15 -11.41 -4.07
CA MET A 184 4.53 -10.73 -5.31
C MET A 184 4.38 -9.22 -5.11
N LEU A 185 5.47 -8.49 -5.31
CA LEU A 185 5.49 -7.04 -5.22
C LEU A 185 4.59 -6.43 -6.29
N VAL A 186 3.76 -5.48 -5.89
CA VAL A 186 2.98 -4.63 -6.78
C VAL A 186 3.46 -3.21 -6.56
N LEU A 187 4.21 -2.68 -7.51
CA LEU A 187 4.76 -1.33 -7.41
C LEU A 187 3.69 -0.30 -7.78
N ASP A 188 3.43 0.63 -6.86
CA ASP A 188 2.51 1.74 -7.09
C ASP A 188 3.20 2.89 -7.84
N ASP A 189 3.07 2.87 -9.15
CA ASP A 189 3.62 3.86 -10.07
C ASP A 189 3.00 5.26 -9.96
N LEU A 190 1.93 5.42 -9.19
CA LEU A 190 1.37 6.74 -8.88
C LEU A 190 2.08 7.44 -7.72
N THR A 191 2.73 6.68 -6.84
CA THR A 191 3.39 7.22 -5.63
C THR A 191 4.90 6.99 -5.61
N LEU A 192 5.38 5.93 -6.25
CA LEU A 192 6.80 5.65 -6.40
C LEU A 192 7.35 6.41 -7.61
N SER A 193 8.52 7.03 -7.44
CA SER A 193 9.23 7.65 -8.56
C SER A 193 9.73 6.59 -9.55
N SER A 194 9.93 6.98 -10.81
CA SER A 194 10.48 6.09 -11.83
C SER A 194 11.84 5.52 -11.43
N ASN A 195 12.68 6.31 -10.74
CA ASN A 195 13.98 5.85 -10.23
C ASN A 195 13.81 4.73 -9.18
N VAL A 196 12.90 4.89 -8.22
CA VAL A 196 12.64 3.85 -7.21
C VAL A 196 12.16 2.55 -7.87
N ILE A 197 11.21 2.66 -8.81
CA ILE A 197 10.70 1.49 -9.54
C ILE A 197 11.82 0.80 -10.33
N THR A 198 12.68 1.58 -10.97
CA THR A 198 13.86 1.09 -11.70
C THR A 198 14.74 0.22 -10.81
N GLU A 199 15.20 0.80 -9.70
CA GLU A 199 16.18 0.15 -8.82
C GLU A 199 15.60 -1.11 -8.17
N VAL A 200 14.30 -1.14 -7.87
CA VAL A 200 13.61 -2.34 -7.36
C VAL A 200 13.53 -3.43 -8.44
N ILE A 201 13.18 -3.10 -9.68
CA ILE A 201 13.07 -4.07 -10.79
C ILE A 201 14.44 -4.68 -11.14
N LEU A 202 15.53 -3.94 -10.97
CA LEU A 202 16.89 -4.44 -11.19
C LEU A 202 17.35 -5.45 -10.14
N GLN A 203 16.61 -5.61 -9.04
CA GLN A 203 16.88 -6.66 -8.05
C GLN A 203 16.29 -7.99 -8.51
N SER A 204 17.10 -8.87 -9.11
CA SER A 204 16.67 -10.18 -9.61
C SER A 204 16.03 -11.11 -8.56
N ARG A 205 16.29 -10.86 -7.27
CA ARG A 205 15.71 -11.62 -6.15
C ARG A 205 14.21 -11.34 -5.91
N PHE A 206 13.66 -10.26 -6.48
CA PHE A 206 12.30 -9.84 -6.19
C PHE A 206 11.29 -10.38 -7.19
N ASN A 207 10.22 -10.99 -6.67
CA ASN A 207 9.04 -11.31 -7.47
C ASN A 207 8.16 -10.07 -7.58
N PHE A 208 7.84 -9.62 -8.79
CA PHE A 208 7.11 -8.36 -8.98
C PHE A 208 6.16 -8.36 -10.17
N ILE A 209 5.27 -7.37 -10.15
CA ILE A 209 4.51 -6.86 -11.28
C ILE A 209 4.46 -5.33 -11.19
N SER A 210 4.83 -4.65 -12.28
CA SER A 210 4.89 -3.18 -12.33
C SER A 210 4.56 -2.66 -13.73
N MET A 211 3.85 -1.54 -13.79
CA MET A 211 3.78 -0.76 -15.03
C MET A 211 5.16 -0.21 -15.36
N ALA A 212 5.51 -0.22 -16.64
CA ALA A 212 6.81 0.20 -17.14
C ALA A 212 6.76 1.54 -17.89
N ASN A 213 5.61 2.24 -17.87
CA ASN A 213 5.36 3.46 -18.63
C ASN A 213 6.37 4.58 -18.33
N HIS A 214 6.79 4.73 -17.07
CA HIS A 214 7.57 5.87 -16.60
C HIS A 214 9.07 5.58 -16.43
N PHE A 215 9.47 4.32 -16.47
CA PHE A 215 10.87 3.88 -16.31
C PHE A 215 11.50 3.44 -17.66
N ALA A 216 10.71 3.23 -18.72
CA ALA A 216 11.21 2.94 -20.08
C ALA A 216 12.37 1.91 -20.14
N PRO A 217 12.24 0.73 -19.50
CA PRO A 217 13.31 -0.27 -19.52
C PRO A 217 13.58 -0.77 -20.93
N GLU A 218 14.86 -1.02 -21.21
CA GLU A 218 15.32 -1.70 -22.41
C GLU A 218 15.15 -3.21 -22.25
N VAL A 219 14.47 -3.81 -23.22
CA VAL A 219 14.18 -5.24 -23.25
C VAL A 219 14.58 -5.80 -24.61
N GLU A 220 15.15 -7.00 -24.61
CA GLU A 220 15.48 -7.75 -25.80
C GLU A 220 14.32 -8.72 -26.12
N PHE A 221 13.88 -8.70 -27.38
CA PHE A 221 12.84 -9.55 -27.93
C PHE A 221 13.21 -9.91 -29.38
N GLU A 222 13.25 -11.20 -29.69
CA GLU A 222 13.64 -11.70 -31.03
C GLU A 222 14.97 -11.12 -31.54
N GLU A 223 15.99 -11.09 -30.66
CA GLU A 223 17.35 -10.58 -30.94
C GLU A 223 17.45 -9.05 -31.18
N GLU A 224 16.34 -8.32 -31.03
CA GLU A 224 16.31 -6.86 -31.12
C GLU A 224 16.04 -6.20 -29.77
N ILE A 225 16.63 -5.02 -29.53
CA ILE A 225 16.43 -4.23 -28.32
C ILE A 225 15.35 -3.18 -28.54
N TYR A 226 14.41 -3.10 -27.60
CA TYR A 226 13.31 -2.15 -27.60
C TYR A 226 13.17 -1.49 -26.24
N SER A 227 12.57 -0.29 -26.18
CA SER A 227 11.92 0.13 -24.94
C SER A 227 10.66 -0.71 -24.74
N ALA A 228 10.33 -1.09 -23.50
CA ALA A 228 9.13 -1.87 -23.21
C ALA A 228 7.84 -1.24 -23.78
N SER A 229 7.73 0.10 -23.77
CA SER A 229 6.59 0.82 -24.36
C SER A 229 6.50 0.66 -25.87
N SER A 230 7.61 0.88 -26.59
CA SER A 230 7.64 0.75 -28.05
C SER A 230 7.38 -0.67 -28.53
N LEU A 231 7.84 -1.67 -27.78
CA LEU A 231 7.53 -3.06 -28.04
C LEU A 231 6.05 -3.36 -27.78
N ALA A 232 5.49 -2.85 -26.67
CA ALA A 232 4.08 -3.04 -26.34
C ALA A 232 3.13 -2.47 -27.41
N ASP A 233 3.48 -1.36 -28.07
CA ASP A 233 2.68 -0.83 -29.18
C ASP A 233 2.62 -1.78 -30.38
N LYS A 234 3.72 -2.48 -30.69
CA LYS A 234 3.84 -3.38 -31.84
C LYS A 234 3.18 -4.74 -31.61
N LEU A 235 3.12 -5.21 -30.37
CA LEU A 235 2.69 -6.58 -30.06
C LEU A 235 1.16 -6.76 -30.18
N GLU A 236 0.76 -7.88 -30.79
CA GLU A 236 -0.65 -8.26 -30.91
C GLU A 236 -1.15 -8.99 -29.66
N THR A 237 -2.24 -8.53 -29.07
CA THR A 237 -2.75 -9.06 -27.81
C THR A 237 -3.78 -10.17 -28.03
N SER A 238 -3.79 -11.20 -27.18
CA SER A 238 -4.54 -12.45 -27.44
C SER A 238 -5.90 -12.53 -26.75
N PHE A 239 -6.13 -11.78 -25.66
CA PHE A 239 -7.35 -11.91 -24.86
C PHE A 239 -7.99 -10.56 -24.54
N GLY A 240 -9.28 -10.45 -24.85
CA GLY A 240 -10.09 -9.26 -24.56
C GLY A 240 -11.19 -9.46 -23.55
N LYS A 241 -11.52 -8.42 -22.81
CA LYS A 241 -12.77 -8.35 -22.03
C LYS A 241 -13.26 -6.92 -21.90
N MET A 242 -14.55 -6.80 -21.61
CA MET A 242 -15.13 -5.55 -21.14
C MET A 242 -14.80 -5.33 -19.67
N MET A 243 -14.42 -4.10 -19.31
CA MET A 243 -14.32 -3.62 -17.94
C MET A 243 -15.06 -2.30 -17.82
N PHE A 244 -15.55 -1.99 -16.63
CA PHE A 244 -16.22 -0.73 -16.31
C PHE A 244 -15.36 0.02 -15.30
N LYS A 245 -14.96 1.24 -15.64
CA LYS A 245 -14.17 2.13 -14.79
C LYS A 245 -15.06 3.22 -14.22
N TYR A 246 -15.17 3.25 -12.89
CA TYR A 246 -15.77 4.36 -12.20
C TYR A 246 -14.82 5.56 -12.19
N VAL A 247 -15.32 6.70 -12.67
CA VAL A 247 -14.68 8.01 -12.61
C VAL A 247 -15.49 8.83 -11.61
N PRO A 248 -14.96 9.07 -10.40
CA PRO A 248 -15.62 9.90 -9.41
C PRO A 248 -15.95 11.27 -9.98
N GLY A 249 -17.14 11.76 -9.67
CA GLY A 249 -17.53 13.13 -10.00
C GLY A 249 -16.88 14.13 -9.04
N ASP A 250 -16.70 15.35 -9.53
CA ASP A 250 -16.29 16.51 -8.74
C ASP A 250 -17.33 16.80 -7.64
N PRO A 251 -16.91 17.16 -6.40
CA PRO A 251 -17.82 17.31 -5.25
C PRO A 251 -18.91 18.38 -5.42
N ILE A 252 -18.72 19.29 -6.37
CA ILE A 252 -19.55 20.49 -6.50
C ILE A 252 -20.70 20.29 -7.49
N ASP A 253 -20.51 19.56 -8.61
CA ASP A 253 -21.54 19.56 -9.68
C ASP A 253 -21.48 18.41 -10.71
N SER A 254 -20.74 17.31 -10.47
CA SER A 254 -20.81 16.17 -11.39
C SER A 254 -21.14 14.86 -10.71
N ILE A 255 -22.16 14.18 -11.26
CA ILE A 255 -22.45 12.78 -10.96
C ILE A 255 -21.29 11.95 -11.52
N GLY A 256 -20.80 10.99 -10.73
CA GLY A 256 -19.77 10.04 -11.16
C GLY A 256 -20.13 9.35 -12.47
N LYS A 257 -19.12 9.11 -13.30
CA LYS A 257 -19.27 8.51 -14.63
C LYS A 257 -18.75 7.08 -14.60
N ASP A 258 -19.49 6.17 -15.21
CA ASP A 258 -19.05 4.79 -15.43
C ASP A 258 -18.66 4.63 -16.90
N VAL A 259 -17.38 4.35 -17.13
CA VAL A 259 -16.77 4.29 -18.46
C VAL A 259 -16.50 2.83 -18.82
N ASP A 260 -17.08 2.37 -19.92
CA ASP A 260 -16.78 1.07 -20.50
C ASP A 260 -15.42 1.11 -21.23
N LEU A 261 -14.55 0.17 -20.87
CA LEU A 261 -13.18 0.05 -21.38
C LEU A 261 -12.96 -1.36 -21.91
N PHE A 262 -12.77 -1.49 -23.23
CA PHE A 262 -12.39 -2.76 -23.81
C PHE A 262 -10.89 -2.96 -23.60
N VAL A 263 -10.58 -3.89 -22.70
CA VAL A 263 -9.22 -4.19 -22.27
C VAL A 263 -8.75 -5.45 -22.97
N HIS A 264 -7.69 -5.34 -23.77
CA HIS A 264 -7.01 -6.44 -24.43
C HIS A 264 -5.64 -6.67 -23.81
N ALA A 265 -5.24 -7.92 -23.60
CA ALA A 265 -3.95 -8.26 -23.02
C ALA A 265 -3.25 -9.38 -23.79
N GLY A 266 -1.94 -9.26 -23.93
CA GLY A 266 -1.01 -10.28 -24.40
C GLY A 266 0.19 -10.37 -23.47
N ALA A 267 0.87 -11.51 -23.43
CA ALA A 267 2.04 -11.72 -22.58
C ALA A 267 3.18 -12.37 -23.37
N PHE A 268 4.36 -11.77 -23.30
CA PHE A 268 5.51 -12.11 -24.13
C PHE A 268 6.76 -12.29 -23.27
N SER A 269 7.55 -13.31 -23.56
CA SER A 269 8.84 -13.49 -22.90
C SER A 269 9.81 -12.45 -23.44
N VAL A 270 10.41 -11.67 -22.56
CA VAL A 270 11.42 -10.66 -22.91
C VAL A 270 12.60 -10.79 -21.97
N LYS A 271 13.79 -10.37 -22.41
CA LYS A 271 15.00 -10.37 -21.59
C LYS A 271 15.33 -8.94 -21.18
N LEU A 272 15.49 -8.67 -19.89
CA LEU A 272 15.83 -7.33 -19.40
C LEU A 272 17.32 -7.07 -19.68
N VAL A 273 17.64 -6.06 -20.50
CA VAL A 273 19.01 -5.83 -20.99
C VAL A 273 20.01 -5.60 -19.85
N LYS A 274 19.60 -4.91 -18.79
CA LYS A 274 20.49 -4.56 -17.68
C LYS A 274 20.90 -5.73 -16.79
N THR A 275 20.08 -6.78 -16.70
CA THR A 275 20.30 -7.89 -15.75
C THR A 275 20.33 -9.26 -16.42
N ASP A 276 20.07 -9.32 -17.72
CA ASP A 276 19.86 -10.55 -18.50
C ASP A 276 18.71 -11.45 -18.01
N GLU A 277 17.87 -10.96 -17.08
CA GLU A 277 16.74 -11.71 -16.53
C GLU A 277 15.61 -11.89 -17.54
N ILE A 278 15.02 -13.08 -17.58
CA ILE A 278 13.88 -13.38 -18.44
C ILE A 278 12.58 -13.07 -17.69
N LEU A 279 11.87 -12.06 -18.18
CA LEU A 279 10.61 -11.56 -17.65
C LEU A 279 9.45 -11.81 -18.62
N SER A 280 8.23 -11.58 -18.15
CA SER A 280 7.07 -11.43 -19.02
C SER A 280 6.71 -9.96 -19.19
N LEU A 281 6.65 -9.50 -20.44
CA LEU A 281 6.02 -8.25 -20.83
C LEU A 281 4.54 -8.51 -21.10
N ILE A 282 3.68 -7.98 -20.24
CA ILE A 282 2.25 -7.91 -20.48
C ILE A 282 1.95 -6.60 -21.21
N THR A 283 1.41 -6.71 -22.41
CA THR A 283 0.92 -5.58 -23.19
C THR A 283 -0.56 -5.41 -22.91
N LEU A 284 -0.94 -4.33 -22.22
CA LEU A 284 -2.34 -4.00 -21.95
C LEU A 284 -2.80 -2.91 -22.94
N LYS A 285 -3.71 -3.24 -23.84
CA LYS A 285 -4.28 -2.28 -24.81
C LYS A 285 -5.69 -1.90 -24.41
N THR A 286 -5.97 -0.61 -24.44
CA THR A 286 -7.33 -0.08 -24.29
C THR A 286 -7.63 0.85 -25.44
N ARG A 287 -8.82 0.75 -26.02
CA ARG A 287 -9.26 1.63 -27.10
C ARG A 287 -10.45 2.45 -26.63
N ASN A 288 -10.28 3.77 -26.65
CA ASN A 288 -11.34 4.72 -26.35
C ASN A 288 -11.48 5.71 -27.53
N ARG A 289 -12.70 6.11 -27.87
CA ARG A 289 -12.98 7.11 -28.91
C ARG A 289 -12.32 8.47 -28.63
N PHE A 290 -12.07 8.83 -27.37
CA PHE A 290 -11.48 10.13 -26.99
C PHE A 290 -9.95 10.15 -27.00
N VAL A 291 -9.29 9.03 -26.66
CA VAL A 291 -7.83 8.95 -26.48
C VAL A 291 -7.17 8.12 -27.59
N GLY A 292 -7.95 7.38 -28.38
CA GLY A 292 -7.44 6.40 -29.33
C GLY A 292 -7.11 5.08 -28.66
N GLU A 293 -6.21 4.33 -29.29
CA GLU A 293 -5.63 3.12 -28.71
C GLU A 293 -4.42 3.50 -27.85
N VAL A 294 -4.41 3.02 -26.62
CA VAL A 294 -3.31 3.22 -25.66
C VAL A 294 -2.79 1.84 -25.27
N SER A 295 -1.49 1.63 -25.45
CA SER A 295 -0.78 0.46 -24.95
C SER A 295 -0.04 0.81 -23.66
N VAL A 296 -0.17 -0.05 -22.66
CA VAL A 296 0.49 0.07 -21.37
C VAL A 296 1.36 -1.18 -21.17
N PRO A 297 2.71 -1.05 -21.22
CA PRO A 297 3.60 -2.13 -20.83
C PRO A 297 3.56 -2.39 -19.32
N ILE A 298 3.42 -3.66 -18.94
CA ILE A 298 3.56 -4.16 -17.58
C ILE A 298 4.65 -5.24 -17.59
N LEU A 299 5.69 -5.07 -16.77
CA LEU A 299 6.71 -6.10 -16.56
C LEU A 299 6.40 -6.92 -15.32
N THR A 300 6.64 -8.23 -15.40
CA THR A 300 6.45 -9.13 -14.26
C THR A 300 7.38 -10.34 -14.32
N THR A 301 7.73 -10.87 -13.15
CA THR A 301 8.40 -12.16 -13.00
C THR A 301 7.45 -13.35 -13.17
N ALA A 302 6.12 -13.11 -13.20
CA ALA A 302 5.14 -14.17 -13.38
C ALA A 302 5.32 -14.88 -14.73
N LYS A 303 5.31 -16.21 -14.70
CA LYS A 303 5.51 -17.08 -15.87
C LYS A 303 4.21 -17.79 -16.26
N ASN A 304 4.21 -18.44 -17.42
CA ASN A 304 3.11 -19.29 -17.90
C ASN A 304 1.77 -18.55 -18.11
N LEU A 305 1.82 -17.34 -18.66
CA LEU A 305 0.66 -16.48 -18.89
C LEU A 305 -0.08 -16.74 -20.22
N LYS A 306 0.13 -17.90 -20.85
CA LYS A 306 -0.48 -18.23 -22.16
C LYS A 306 -2.00 -18.46 -22.11
N SER A 307 -2.54 -18.81 -20.94
CA SER A 307 -3.98 -19.07 -20.78
C SER A 307 -4.73 -17.79 -20.40
N ARG A 308 -5.94 -17.61 -20.96
CA ARG A 308 -6.84 -16.49 -20.63
C ARG A 308 -7.04 -16.33 -19.13
N LYS A 309 -7.28 -17.44 -18.40
CA LYS A 309 -7.51 -17.43 -16.95
C LYS A 309 -6.32 -16.83 -16.20
N LYS A 310 -5.09 -17.25 -16.52
CA LYS A 310 -3.88 -16.77 -15.84
C LYS A 310 -3.57 -15.31 -16.19
N LEU A 311 -3.54 -14.95 -17.48
CA LEU A 311 -3.22 -13.58 -17.90
C LEU A 311 -4.28 -12.59 -17.43
N MET A 312 -5.56 -12.83 -17.76
CA MET A 312 -6.61 -11.89 -17.39
C MET A 312 -6.86 -11.85 -15.88
N GLY A 313 -6.62 -12.96 -15.17
CA GLY A 313 -6.66 -13.02 -13.72
C GLY A 313 -5.57 -12.16 -13.07
N LEU A 314 -4.34 -12.21 -13.60
CA LEU A 314 -3.24 -11.35 -13.13
C LEU A 314 -3.50 -9.87 -13.46
N VAL A 315 -4.03 -9.57 -14.65
CA VAL A 315 -4.42 -8.20 -15.03
C VAL A 315 -5.53 -7.66 -14.13
N ASP A 316 -6.60 -8.43 -13.88
CA ASP A 316 -7.65 -8.05 -12.91
C ASP A 316 -7.05 -7.75 -11.54
N SER A 317 -6.19 -8.67 -11.11
CA SER A 317 -5.45 -8.56 -9.86
C SER A 317 -4.64 -7.29 -9.75
N TYR A 318 -3.95 -6.90 -10.83
CA TYR A 318 -3.10 -5.73 -10.85
C TYR A 318 -3.93 -4.44 -10.81
N LEU A 319 -4.99 -4.37 -11.62
CA LEU A 319 -5.85 -3.19 -11.70
C LEU A 319 -6.62 -2.93 -10.40
N SER A 320 -6.99 -3.99 -9.66
CA SER A 320 -7.66 -3.87 -8.35
C SER A 320 -6.77 -3.26 -7.25
N LYS A 321 -5.46 -3.07 -7.49
CA LYS A 321 -4.55 -2.43 -6.51
C LYS A 321 -5.03 -1.04 -6.11
N ASN A 322 -5.59 -0.29 -7.07
CA ASN A 322 -6.01 1.10 -6.86
C ASN A 322 -7.18 1.20 -5.88
N ASP A 323 -8.04 0.19 -5.84
CA ASP A 323 -9.14 0.13 -4.87
C ASP A 323 -8.60 0.00 -3.46
N VAL A 324 -7.66 -0.93 -3.26
CA VAL A 324 -6.97 -1.10 -1.97
C VAL A 324 -6.25 0.18 -1.55
N LEU A 325 -5.50 0.79 -2.46
CA LEU A 325 -4.76 2.03 -2.16
C LEU A 325 -5.68 3.21 -1.81
N LEU A 326 -6.78 3.39 -2.53
CA LEU A 326 -7.76 4.43 -2.22
C LEU A 326 -8.42 4.21 -0.87
N GLN A 327 -8.84 2.98 -0.57
CA GLN A 327 -9.45 2.65 0.72
C GLN A 327 -8.46 2.83 1.86
N HIS A 328 -7.22 2.36 1.69
CA HIS A 328 -6.16 2.51 2.67
C HIS A 328 -5.85 3.98 2.95
N ARG A 329 -5.72 4.80 1.90
CA ARG A 329 -5.54 6.26 2.03
C ARG A 329 -6.68 6.90 2.83
N TYR A 330 -7.93 6.65 2.43
CA TYR A 330 -9.10 7.19 3.12
C TYR A 330 -9.14 6.78 4.60
N TYR A 331 -8.77 5.53 4.88
CA TYR A 331 -8.75 5.03 6.24
C TYR A 331 -7.62 5.64 7.09
N ARG A 332 -6.40 5.72 6.53
CA ARG A 332 -5.23 6.34 7.15
C ARG A 332 -5.47 7.81 7.48
N GLU A 333 -6.11 8.56 6.59
CA GLU A 333 -6.43 9.99 6.79
C GLU A 333 -7.30 10.25 8.03
N ARG A 334 -8.07 9.26 8.50
CA ARG A 334 -8.88 9.40 9.72
C ARG A 334 -8.06 9.56 10.99
N PHE A 335 -6.79 9.16 11.00
CA PHE A 335 -5.92 9.20 12.19
C PHE A 335 -5.19 10.54 12.40
N ASP A 336 -5.37 11.51 11.49
CA ASP A 336 -4.71 12.82 11.54
C ASP A 336 -3.19 12.68 11.76
N LEU A 337 -2.52 11.88 10.91
CA LEU A 337 -1.10 11.59 11.08
C LEU A 337 -0.25 12.86 11.16
N SER A 338 -0.59 13.89 10.36
CA SER A 338 0.09 15.19 10.38
C SER A 338 -0.17 15.99 11.67
N GLY A 339 -1.07 15.57 12.55
CA GLY A 339 -1.35 16.14 13.86
C GLY A 339 -0.28 15.88 14.93
N PHE A 340 0.76 15.09 14.63
CA PHE A 340 1.83 14.75 15.59
C PHE A 340 2.58 15.98 16.12
N ARG A 341 3.06 15.94 17.38
CA ARG A 341 3.80 17.05 18.02
C ARG A 341 5.05 16.57 18.76
N VAL A 342 5.71 15.55 18.22
CA VAL A 342 6.95 14.99 18.76
C VAL A 342 8.16 15.62 18.07
N LEU A 343 9.24 15.81 18.82
CA LEU A 343 10.47 16.44 18.33
C LEU A 343 11.55 15.45 17.91
N LYS A 344 11.51 14.22 18.42
CA LYS A 344 12.49 13.18 18.10
C LYS A 344 11.96 12.26 17.01
N PHE A 345 12.87 11.77 16.17
CA PHE A 345 12.53 10.89 15.06
C PHE A 345 12.08 9.49 15.54
N SER A 346 12.69 8.95 16.59
CA SER A 346 12.29 7.68 17.24
C SER A 346 10.82 7.70 17.68
N ARG A 347 10.37 8.80 18.27
CA ARG A 347 8.99 9.00 18.72
C ARG A 347 8.01 9.03 17.57
N LEU A 348 8.40 9.62 16.44
CA LEU A 348 7.57 9.65 15.25
C LEU A 348 7.41 8.24 14.69
N ASN A 349 8.51 7.48 14.56
CA ASN A 349 8.47 6.09 14.13
C ASN A 349 7.52 5.24 14.99
N LEU A 350 7.61 5.37 16.32
CA LEU A 350 6.73 4.62 17.22
C LEU A 350 5.26 5.07 17.13
N LEU A 351 4.97 6.36 16.95
CA LEU A 351 3.59 6.83 16.73
C LEU A 351 2.98 6.24 15.47
N ILE A 352 3.74 6.24 14.38
CA ILE A 352 3.29 5.69 13.10
C ILE A 352 3.05 4.17 13.27
N THR A 353 4.01 3.45 13.88
CA THR A 353 3.89 2.00 14.16
C THR A 353 2.64 1.67 15.01
N LEU A 354 2.31 2.53 15.97
CA LEU A 354 1.10 2.37 16.77
C LEU A 354 -0.18 2.58 15.95
N VAL A 355 -0.19 3.49 14.97
CA VAL A 355 -1.31 3.64 14.03
C VAL A 355 -1.42 2.42 13.12
N GLN A 356 -0.31 1.91 12.57
CA GLN A 356 -0.32 0.66 11.82
C GLN A 356 -0.94 -0.48 12.62
N ALA A 357 -0.59 -0.61 13.91
CA ALA A 357 -1.15 -1.64 14.78
C ALA A 357 -2.68 -1.53 14.92
N VAL A 358 -3.20 -0.31 15.12
CA VAL A 358 -4.65 -0.06 15.21
C VAL A 358 -5.34 -0.36 13.87
N MET A 359 -4.73 0.05 12.76
CA MET A 359 -5.25 -0.23 11.42
C MET A 359 -5.26 -1.74 11.14
N PHE A 360 -4.18 -2.44 11.46
CA PHE A 360 -4.08 -3.90 11.32
C PHE A 360 -5.20 -4.58 12.11
N TYR A 361 -5.39 -4.19 13.38
CA TYR A 361 -6.46 -4.71 14.23
C TYR A 361 -7.85 -4.51 13.60
N GLU A 362 -8.20 -3.28 13.21
CA GLU A 362 -9.55 -2.99 12.73
C GLU A 362 -9.84 -3.63 11.37
N ILE A 363 -8.84 -3.71 10.50
CA ILE A 363 -8.97 -4.36 9.20
C ILE A 363 -9.08 -5.88 9.37
N SER A 364 -8.23 -6.50 10.21
CA SER A 364 -8.24 -7.95 10.44
C SER A 364 -9.49 -8.46 11.17
N THR A 365 -10.10 -7.63 12.02
CA THR A 365 -11.35 -7.96 12.73
C THR A 365 -12.61 -7.59 11.93
N GLY A 366 -12.47 -6.97 10.76
CA GLY A 366 -13.60 -6.46 9.98
C GLY A 366 -14.33 -5.28 10.62
N SER A 367 -13.78 -4.70 11.70
CA SER A 367 -14.28 -3.47 12.33
C SER A 367 -14.26 -2.28 11.37
N PHE A 368 -13.33 -2.30 10.40
CA PHE A 368 -13.34 -1.39 9.27
C PHE A 368 -14.00 -2.06 8.04
N ILE A 369 -15.21 -1.60 7.69
CA ILE A 369 -15.92 -2.07 6.49
C ILE A 369 -15.47 -1.24 5.28
N MET A 370 -14.86 -1.91 4.30
CA MET A 370 -14.48 -1.29 3.02
C MET A 370 -15.70 -0.70 2.30
N LYS A 371 -15.58 0.53 1.77
CA LYS A 371 -16.60 1.07 0.87
C LYS A 371 -16.53 0.32 -0.47
N LYS A 372 -17.67 -0.26 -0.85
CA LYS A 372 -17.84 -1.29 -1.89
C LYS A 372 -17.86 -0.81 -3.35
N THR A 373 -17.58 0.45 -3.66
CA THR A 373 -17.54 0.87 -5.07
C THR A 373 -16.11 0.71 -5.57
N PRO A 374 -15.75 -0.40 -6.24
CA PRO A 374 -14.44 -0.52 -6.87
C PRO A 374 -14.32 0.55 -7.96
N LEU A 375 -13.10 0.92 -8.31
CA LEU A 375 -12.79 1.72 -9.48
C LEU A 375 -12.96 0.90 -10.75
N PHE A 376 -12.68 -0.40 -10.70
CA PHE A 376 -12.77 -1.30 -11.84
C PHE A 376 -13.69 -2.48 -11.54
N SER A 377 -14.65 -2.73 -12.41
CA SER A 377 -15.59 -3.83 -12.28
C SER A 377 -15.77 -4.60 -13.60
N LYS A 378 -16.15 -5.87 -13.49
CA LYS A 378 -16.55 -6.72 -14.63
C LYS A 378 -17.96 -6.39 -15.12
N GLU A 379 -18.78 -5.83 -14.23
CA GLU A 379 -20.15 -5.40 -14.49
C GLU A 379 -20.28 -3.88 -14.28
N PRO A 380 -21.22 -3.21 -14.95
CA PRO A 380 -21.45 -1.78 -14.71
C PRO A 380 -21.69 -1.51 -13.23
N HIS A 381 -21.11 -0.43 -12.70
CA HIS A 381 -21.33 -0.07 -11.32
C HIS A 381 -22.81 0.26 -11.08
N GLU A 382 -23.37 -0.14 -9.93
CA GLU A 382 -24.75 0.17 -9.54
C GLU A 382 -24.86 1.57 -8.90
N GLY A 383 -26.02 2.23 -9.05
CA GLY A 383 -26.29 3.55 -8.46
C GLY A 383 -26.61 4.62 -9.49
N ASN A 384 -26.80 5.86 -9.02
CA ASN A 384 -27.12 7.01 -9.87
C ASN A 384 -25.83 7.55 -10.51
N MET A 385 -25.40 6.94 -11.62
CA MET A 385 -24.20 7.29 -12.37
C MET A 385 -24.49 7.51 -13.85
N ASN A 386 -23.75 8.42 -14.46
CA ASN A 386 -23.80 8.62 -15.91
C ASN A 386 -23.01 7.51 -16.59
N ARG A 387 -23.66 6.69 -17.42
CA ARG A 387 -23.06 5.52 -18.07
C ARG A 387 -22.83 5.80 -19.55
N THR A 388 -21.63 5.51 -20.05
CA THR A 388 -21.29 5.69 -21.47
C THR A 388 -21.60 4.43 -22.28
N TYR A 389 -22.81 3.85 -22.19
CA TYR A 389 -23.09 2.65 -22.99
C TYR A 389 -23.01 2.93 -24.49
N TYR A 390 -21.96 2.44 -25.14
CA TYR A 390 -21.91 2.38 -26.59
C TYR A 390 -22.62 1.09 -27.03
N LYS A 391 -23.86 1.23 -27.51
CA LYS A 391 -24.50 0.16 -28.27
C LYS A 391 -23.66 -0.04 -29.55
N PRO A 392 -23.23 -1.27 -29.89
CA PRO A 392 -22.63 -1.51 -31.20
C PRO A 392 -23.60 -1.02 -32.27
N ASP A 393 -23.09 -0.35 -33.31
CA ASP A 393 -23.93 0.06 -34.43
C ASP A 393 -24.64 -1.18 -34.98
N LYS A 394 -25.96 -1.10 -35.12
CA LYS A 394 -26.80 -2.23 -35.54
C LYS A 394 -26.53 -2.73 -36.97
N ASN A 395 -25.58 -2.13 -37.67
CA ASN A 395 -25.21 -2.50 -39.03
C ASN A 395 -23.70 -2.73 -39.09
N GLY A 396 -23.32 -4.01 -38.99
CA GLY A 396 -21.99 -4.54 -39.27
C GLY A 396 -22.13 -5.97 -39.74
#